data_AF-U7KD01-F1
#
_entry.id   AF-U7KD01-F1
#
_cell.length_a   1.000
_cell.length_b   1.000
_cell.length_c   1.000
_cell.angle_alpha   90.00
_cell.angle_beta   90.00
_cell.angle_gamma   90.00
#
_symmetry.space_group_name_H-M   'P 1'
#
loop_
_entity.id
_entity.type
_entity.pdbx_description
1 polymer ?
#
loop_
_entity_poly.entity_id
_entity_poly.type
_entity_poly.pdbx_seq_one_letter_code
_entity_poly.pdbx_strand_id
1 'polypeptide(L)' 'MSAKPSDLPAHSLAAAHEATVRHEVVLSALAKDAIYLMHLFTSRGFDYDTAIELTDITLGRFDHSKETE' A
#
# COMPACT_ATOMS: atom_id res chain seq x y z
N MET A 1 4.26 22.00 -29.25
CA MET A 1 5.56 21.34 -29.48
C MET A 1 5.27 19.86 -29.66
N SER A 2 5.52 19.31 -30.85
CA SER A 2 5.24 17.90 -31.15
C SER A 2 6.36 17.05 -30.55
N ALA A 3 6.04 16.12 -29.64
CA ALA A 3 7.02 15.22 -29.04
C ALA A 3 7.72 14.40 -30.13
N LYS A 4 9.04 14.29 -30.08
CA LYS A 4 9.81 13.50 -31.05
C LYS A 4 9.47 12.02 -30.82
N PRO A 5 9.20 11.21 -31.86
CA PRO A 5 8.83 9.80 -31.69
C PRO A 5 9.85 8.98 -30.88
N SER A 6 11.12 9.40 -30.86
CA SER A 6 12.21 8.82 -30.07
C SER A 6 12.06 8.98 -28.56
N ASP A 7 11.24 9.94 -28.11
CA ASP A 7 11.05 10.23 -26.69
C ASP A 7 9.89 9.42 -26.07
N LEU A 8 9.05 8.80 -26.91
CA LEU A 8 7.91 7.98 -26.46
C LEU A 8 8.34 6.76 -25.62
N PRO A 9 9.39 5.99 -25.98
CA PRO A 9 9.87 4.89 -25.15
C PRO A 9 10.43 5.36 -23.80
N ALA A 10 11.20 6.46 -23.81
CA ALA A 10 11.77 7.04 -22.59
C ALA A 10 10.67 7.54 -21.65
N HIS A 11 9.63 8.18 -22.20
CA HIS A 11 8.46 8.62 -21.45
C HIS A 11 7.65 7.44 -20.88
N SER A 12 7.54 6.34 -21.63
CA SER A 12 6.87 5.12 -21.16
C SER A 12 7.62 4.44 -20.01
N LEU A 13 8.97 4.40 -20.09
CA LEU A 13 9.83 3.85 -19.05
C LEU A 13 9.79 4.71 -17.77
N ALA A 14 9.82 6.03 -17.92
CA ALA A 14 9.70 6.96 -16.81
C ALA A 14 8.35 6.80 -16.08
N ALA A 15 7.25 6.68 -16.84
CA ALA A 15 5.92 6.45 -16.26
C ALA A 15 5.83 5.09 -15.54
N ALA A 16 6.40 4.03 -16.10
CA ALA A 16 6.46 2.72 -15.46
C ALA A 16 7.27 2.75 -14.16
N HIS A 17 8.44 3.40 -14.17
CA HIS A 17 9.28 3.58 -12.99
C HIS A 17 8.54 4.36 -11.90
N GLU A 18 7.88 5.47 -12.24
CA GLU A 18 7.09 6.24 -11.28
C GLU A 18 5.91 5.44 -10.72
N ALA A 19 5.25 4.61 -11.53
CA ALA A 19 4.22 3.69 -11.05
C ALA A 19 4.79 2.65 -10.07
N THR A 20 5.96 2.08 -10.36
CA THR A 20 6.66 1.14 -9.46
C THR A 20 7.03 1.81 -8.14
N VAL A 21 7.66 2.98 -8.17
CA VAL A 21 8.03 3.72 -6.93
C VAL A 21 6.79 4.05 -6.11
N ARG A 22 5.71 4.53 -6.75
CA ARG A 22 4.44 4.78 -6.04
C ARG A 22 3.89 3.51 -5.40
N HIS A 23 3.93 2.38 -6.12
CA HIS A 23 3.48 1.10 -5.60
C HIS A 23 4.33 0.63 -4.40
N GLU A 24 5.65 0.78 -4.47
CA GLU A 24 6.56 0.47 -3.35
C GLU A 24 6.27 1.32 -2.11
N VAL A 25 5.98 2.61 -2.29
CA VAL A 25 5.62 3.52 -1.19
C VAL A 25 4.30 3.07 -0.54
N VAL A 26 3.29 2.72 -1.34
CA VAL A 26 1.99 2.23 -0.84
C VAL A 26 2.17 0.92 -0.07
N LEU A 27 2.90 -0.05 -0.62
CA LEU A 27 3.16 -1.32 0.06
C LEU A 27 3.96 -1.12 1.36
N SER A 28 4.92 -0.20 1.36
CA SER A 28 5.71 0.12 2.54
C SER A 28 4.86 0.76 3.64
N ALA A 29 3.89 1.61 3.28
CA ALA A 29 2.94 2.17 4.23
C ALA A 29 2.02 1.09 4.80
N LEU A 30 1.45 0.25 3.93
CA LEU A 30 0.59 -0.86 4.34
C LEU A 30 1.31 -1.83 5.30
N ALA A 31 2.57 -2.16 5.02
CA ALA A 31 3.38 -3.01 5.89
C ALA A 31 3.61 -2.39 7.27
N LYS A 32 3.84 -1.07 7.34
CA LYS A 32 3.99 -0.36 8.64
C LYS A 32 2.71 -0.41 9.46
N ASP A 33 1.56 -0.19 8.81
CA ASP A 33 0.26 -0.23 9.48
C ASP A 33 -0.06 -1.65 9.97
N ALA A 34 0.21 -2.67 9.15
CA ALA A 34 0.06 -4.07 9.54
C ALA A 34 0.93 -4.42 10.76
N ILE A 35 2.20 -4.01 10.78
CA ILE A 35 3.11 -4.22 11.92
C ILE A 35 2.58 -3.54 13.17
N TYR A 36 2.11 -2.29 13.05
CA TYR A 36 1.56 -1.55 14.18
C TYR A 36 0.32 -2.24 14.76
N LEU A 37 -0.63 -2.66 13.90
CA LEU A 37 -1.86 -3.33 14.33
C LEU A 37 -1.58 -4.69 14.97
N MET A 38 -0.70 -5.49 14.38
CA MET A 38 -0.24 -6.75 14.97
C MET A 38 0.34 -6.54 16.37
N HIS A 39 1.21 -5.54 16.53
CA HIS A 39 1.78 -5.21 17.83
C HIS A 39 0.71 -4.70 18.82
N LEU A 40 -0.23 -3.89 18.36
CA LEU A 40 -1.32 -3.36 19.17
C LEU A 40 -2.24 -4.47 19.69
N PHE A 41 -2.63 -5.42 18.85
CA PHE A 41 -3.53 -6.49 19.26
C PHE A 41 -2.81 -7.50 20.16
N THR A 42 -1.59 -7.92 19.79
CA THR A 42 -0.80 -8.82 20.64
C THR A 42 -0.50 -8.21 22.02
N SER A 43 -0.14 -6.92 22.10
CA SER A 43 0.07 -6.22 23.38
C SER A 43 -1.19 -6.08 24.24
N ARG A 44 -2.38 -6.20 23.64
CA ARG A 44 -3.67 -6.26 24.35
C ARG A 44 -4.06 -7.66 24.81
N GLY A 45 -3.22 -8.65 24.57
CA GLY A 45 -3.41 -10.03 25.03
C GLY A 45 -4.23 -10.91 24.08
N PHE A 46 -4.47 -10.46 22.85
CA PHE A 46 -4.97 -11.36 21.80
C PHE A 46 -3.88 -12.35 21.40
N ASP A 47 -4.26 -13.59 21.13
CA ASP A 47 -3.36 -14.56 20.53
C ASP A 47 -2.98 -14.13 19.10
N TYR A 48 -1.96 -14.79 18.55
CA TYR A 48 -1.38 -14.41 17.27
C TYR A 48 -2.38 -14.52 16.11
N ASP A 49 -3.21 -15.56 16.07
CA ASP A 49 -4.17 -15.79 15.00
C ASP A 49 -5.30 -14.75 15.05
N THR A 50 -5.81 -14.48 16.27
CA THR A 50 -6.79 -13.41 16.49
C THR A 50 -6.22 -12.03 16.12
N ALA A 51 -4.95 -11.76 16.44
CA ALA A 51 -4.29 -10.50 16.07
C ALA A 51 -4.13 -10.33 14.55
N ILE A 52 -3.86 -11.42 13.81
CA ILE A 52 -3.84 -11.42 12.34
C ILE A 52 -5.23 -11.08 11.81
N GLU A 53 -6.26 -11.77 12.27
CA GLU A 53 -7.63 -11.58 11.77
C GLU A 53 -8.13 -10.15 12.02
N LEU A 54 -7.87 -9.60 13.21
CA LEU A 54 -8.21 -8.22 13.54
C LEU A 54 -7.42 -7.20 12.71
N THR A 55 -6.15 -7.50 12.39
CA THR A 55 -5.33 -6.65 11.53
C THR A 55 -5.88 -6.62 10.11
N ASP A 56 -6.21 -7.77 9.54
CA ASP A 56 -6.77 -7.90 8.18
C ASP A 56 -8.12 -7.17 8.07
N ILE A 57 -9.03 -7.40 9.02
CA ILE A 57 -10.32 -6.67 9.08
C ILE A 57 -10.11 -5.16 9.16
N THR A 58 -9.14 -4.71 9.97
CA THR A 58 -8.90 -3.28 10.16
C THR A 58 -8.35 -2.64 8.89
N LEU A 59 -7.37 -3.27 8.23
CA LEU A 59 -6.80 -2.79 6.97
C LEU A 59 -7.84 -2.80 5.84
N GLY A 60 -8.63 -3.87 5.72
CA GLY A 60 -9.70 -3.97 4.71
C GLY A 60 -10.78 -2.88 4.88
N ARG A 61 -11.10 -2.48 6.13
CA ARG A 61 -12.01 -1.36 6.38
C ARG A 61 -11.42 -0.01 5.98
N PHE A 62 -10.12 0.21 6.22
CA PHE A 62 -9.47 1.45 5.82
C PHE A 62 -9.41 1.62 4.30
N ASP A 63 -9.21 0.53 3.55
CA ASP A 63 -9.20 0.56 2.08
C ASP A 63 -10.59 0.95 1.52
N HIS A 64 -11.66 0.33 2.02
CA HIS A 64 -13.03 0.70 1.64
C HIS A 64 -13.44 2.12 2.05
N SER A 65 -12.87 2.65 3.13
CA SER A 65 -13.14 4.03 3.57
C SER A 65 -12.62 5.06 2.56
N LYS A 66 -11.64 4.69 1.73
CA LYS A 66 -11.06 5.55 0.68
C LYS A 66 -11.83 5.50 -0.64
N GLU A 67 -12.72 4.52 -0.82
CA GLU A 67 -13.53 4.38 -2.05
C GLU A 67 -14.86 5.16 -1.99
N THR A 68 -15.31 5.57 -0.80
CA THR A 68 -16.60 6.25 -0.57
C THR A 68 -16.53 7.76 -0.36
N GLU A 69 -15.35 8.38 -0.47
CA GLU A 69 -15.15 9.85 -0.49
C GLU A 69 -14.93 10.35 -1.93
#